data_AF-A0A5R2MS89-F1
#
_entry.id   AF-A0A5R2MS89-F1
#
_cell.length_a   1.000
_cell.length_b   1.000
_cell.length_c   1.000
_cell.angle_alpha   90.00
_cell.angle_beta   90.00
_cell.angle_gamma   90.00
#
_symmetry.space_group_name_H-M   'P 1'
#
loop_
_entity.id
_entity.type
_entity.pdbx_description
1 polymer ?
#
loop_
_entity_poly.entity_id
_entity_poly.type
_entity_poly.pdbx_seq_one_letter_code
_entity_poly.pdbx_strand_id
1 'polypeptide(L)'
;EGFKAVPTGIEHGTITVVAGGKPYEVTTLRADVETDGRRAKVSFGRDWKLDAERRDFTINALYAEADGSVVDLVGGISDIEARRLRFIGDPEAR
;
A
#
# COMPACT_ATOMS: atom_id res chain seq x y z
N GLU A 1 -8.92 -25.77 -9.85
CA GLU A 1 -7.63 -25.03 -9.87
C GLU A 1 -7.47 -24.32 -8.54
N GLY A 2 -6.27 -24.33 -7.96
CA GLY A 2 -6.02 -23.77 -6.62
C GLY A 2 -5.10 -22.54 -6.67
N PHE A 3 -5.02 -21.83 -5.56
CA PHE A 3 -4.04 -20.77 -5.36
C PHE A 3 -2.67 -21.37 -5.01
N LYS A 4 -1.64 -21.04 -5.78
CA LYS A 4 -0.25 -21.38 -5.43
C LYS A 4 0.42 -20.15 -4.83
N ALA A 5 0.79 -20.22 -3.56
CA ALA A 5 1.59 -19.19 -2.90
C ALA A 5 3.08 -19.42 -3.17
N VAL A 6 3.79 -18.37 -3.58
CA VAL A 6 5.25 -18.34 -3.76
C VAL A 6 5.81 -17.31 -2.77
N PRO A 7 6.80 -17.68 -1.94
CA PRO A 7 7.33 -16.82 -0.87
C PRO A 7 8.27 -15.72 -1.39
N THR A 8 7.78 -14.84 -2.25
CA THR A 8 8.51 -13.70 -2.83
C THR A 8 8.38 -12.47 -1.94
N GLY A 9 9.49 -11.95 -1.41
CA GLY A 9 9.46 -10.70 -0.63
C GLY A 9 8.81 -10.82 0.75
N ILE A 10 8.86 -12.01 1.37
CA ILE A 10 8.29 -12.28 2.71
C ILE A 10 8.81 -11.30 3.77
N GLU A 11 10.08 -10.91 3.70
CA GLU A 11 10.68 -9.93 4.63
C GLU A 11 9.95 -8.57 4.64
N HIS A 12 9.21 -8.27 3.57
CA HIS A 12 8.42 -7.05 3.41
C HIS A 12 6.91 -7.28 3.53
N GLY A 13 6.48 -8.50 3.87
CA GLY A 13 5.07 -8.87 4.00
C GLY A 13 4.36 -9.16 2.67
N THR A 14 5.12 -9.38 1.60
CA THR A 14 4.60 -9.73 0.26
C THR A 14 4.71 -11.23 0.02
N ILE A 15 3.74 -11.78 -0.71
CA ILE A 15 3.83 -13.07 -1.39
C ILE A 15 3.29 -12.94 -2.81
N THR A 16 3.73 -13.80 -3.73
CA THR A 16 3.09 -13.94 -5.04
C THR A 16 2.08 -15.08 -4.98
N VAL A 17 0.82 -14.78 -5.26
CA VAL A 17 -0.24 -15.77 -5.45
C VAL A 17 -0.43 -16.01 -6.94
N VAL A 18 -0.30 -17.26 -7.39
CA VAL A 18 -0.62 -17.65 -8.77
C VAL A 18 -2.03 -18.22 -8.81
N ALA A 19 -2.91 -17.59 -9.59
CA ALA A 19 -4.30 -17.99 -9.80
C ALA A 19 -4.61 -17.99 -11.31
N GLY A 20 -5.15 -19.10 -11.83
CA GLY A 20 -5.43 -19.23 -13.27
C GLY A 20 -4.20 -19.00 -14.16
N GLY A 21 -3.00 -19.42 -13.69
CA GLY A 21 -1.74 -19.18 -14.38
C GLY A 21 -1.20 -17.75 -14.34
N LYS A 22 -1.92 -16.80 -13.71
CA LYS A 22 -1.50 -15.40 -13.58
C LYS A 22 -0.96 -15.10 -12.18
N PRO A 23 0.19 -14.42 -12.05
CA PRO A 23 0.73 -14.00 -10.76
C PRO A 23 0.05 -12.71 -10.25
N TYR A 24 -0.14 -12.64 -8.94
CA TYR A 24 -0.64 -11.50 -8.19
C TYR A 24 0.25 -11.26 -6.98
N GLU A 25 0.73 -10.03 -6.78
CA GLU A 25 1.44 -9.67 -5.56
C GLU A 25 0.42 -9.31 -4.47
N VAL A 26 0.50 -10.02 -3.35
CA VAL A 26 -0.37 -9.82 -2.19
C VAL A 26 0.52 -9.39 -1.03
N THR A 27 0.36 -8.13 -0.63
CA THR A 27 1.12 -7.53 0.48
C THR A 27 0.18 -7.25 1.64
N THR A 28 0.56 -7.70 2.83
CA THR A 28 -0.20 -7.40 4.06
C THR A 28 -0.13 -5.91 4.36
N LEU A 29 -1.27 -5.31 4.75
CA LEU A 29 -1.30 -3.91 5.20
C LEU A 29 -0.32 -3.69 6.33
N ARG A 30 0.32 -2.53 6.31
CA ARG A 30 1.38 -2.23 7.26
C ARG A 30 1.41 -0.77 7.65
N ALA A 31 1.86 -0.51 8.87
CA ALA A 31 2.11 0.81 9.41
C ALA A 31 3.59 0.94 9.81
N ASP A 32 4.13 2.13 9.69
CA ASP A 32 5.47 2.43 10.20
C ASP A 32 5.35 2.74 11.71
N VAL A 33 6.15 2.08 12.56
CA VAL A 33 6.04 2.13 14.04
C VAL A 33 7.14 2.97 14.69
N GLU A 34 7.90 3.74 13.89
CA GLU A 34 9.15 4.43 14.24
C GLU A 34 10.44 3.59 14.21
N THR A 35 11.54 4.35 14.12
CA THR A 35 12.91 4.02 13.73
C THR A 35 13.87 4.40 14.85
N ASP A 36 14.69 3.46 15.34
CA ASP A 36 15.96 3.83 15.97
C ASP A 36 17.02 4.08 14.87
N GLY A 37 16.83 5.18 14.13
CA GLY A 37 17.81 5.75 13.19
C GLY A 37 18.05 5.00 11.87
N ARG A 38 18.18 3.66 11.82
CA ARG A 38 18.57 2.93 10.59
C ARG A 38 17.64 1.79 10.16
N ARG A 39 16.56 1.51 10.90
CA ARG A 39 15.57 0.47 10.53
C ARG A 39 14.16 0.94 10.84
N ALA A 40 13.32 1.06 9.82
CA ALA A 40 11.89 1.22 10.03
C ALA A 40 11.32 -0.09 10.55
N LYS A 41 10.81 -0.10 11.78
CA LYS A 41 10.06 -1.23 12.28
C LYS A 41 8.64 -1.13 11.71
N VAL A 42 8.29 -2.13 10.92
CA VAL A 42 6.98 -2.26 10.31
C VAL A 42 6.08 -3.05 11.26
N SER A 43 4.86 -2.58 11.51
CA SER A 43 3.78 -3.39 12.10
C SER A 43 2.82 -3.80 11.01
N PHE A 44 2.54 -5.09 10.92
CA PHE A 44 1.47 -5.59 10.07
C PHE A 44 0.12 -5.41 10.75
N GLY A 45 -0.86 -4.91 10.00
CA GLY A 45 -2.15 -4.52 10.53
C GLY A 45 -3.30 -4.77 9.56
N ARG A 46 -4.45 -4.17 9.88
CA ARG A 46 -5.67 -4.20 9.06
C ARG A 46 -6.24 -2.82 8.80
N ASP A 47 -5.45 -1.78 9.03
CA ASP A 47 -5.87 -0.39 8.91
C ASP A 47 -5.41 0.18 7.56
N TRP A 48 -6.38 0.39 6.68
CA TRP A 48 -6.17 0.95 5.35
C TRP A 48 -5.68 2.40 5.40
N LYS A 49 -6.10 3.16 6.41
CA LYS A 49 -5.70 4.57 6.54
C LYS A 49 -4.23 4.67 6.91
N LEU A 50 -3.77 3.84 7.84
CA LEU A 50 -2.34 3.79 8.20
C LEU A 50 -1.46 3.32 7.03
N ASP A 51 -1.93 2.37 6.22
CA ASP A 51 -1.21 1.98 4.99
C ASP A 51 -1.19 3.10 3.94
N ALA A 52 -2.28 3.86 3.82
CA ALA A 52 -2.37 4.99 2.90
C ALA A 52 -1.39 6.09 3.32
N GLU A 53 -1.39 6.42 4.60
CA GLU A 53 -0.59 7.49 5.19
C GLU A 53 0.92 7.25 5.05
N ARG A 54 1.39 6.00 4.94
CA ARG A 54 2.82 5.71 4.70
C ARG A 54 3.27 5.73 3.24
N ARG A 55 2.35 5.85 2.27
CA ARG A 55 2.70 5.93 0.83
C ARG A 55 3.30 7.30 0.49
N ASP A 56 3.89 7.37 -0.70
CA ASP A 56 4.62 8.54 -1.17
C ASP A 56 3.68 9.68 -1.62
N PHE A 57 2.84 9.41 -2.61
CA PHE A 57 1.96 10.37 -3.24
C PHE A 57 0.50 10.00 -3.05
N THR A 58 -0.36 11.02 -2.96
CA THR A 58 -1.80 10.87 -2.73
C THR A 58 -2.45 10.01 -3.82
N ILE A 59 -2.00 10.17 -5.06
CA ILE A 59 -2.46 9.41 -6.23
C ILE A 59 -2.04 7.92 -6.20
N ASN A 60 -1.01 7.56 -5.42
CA ASN A 60 -0.51 6.19 -5.27
C ASN A 60 -1.13 5.45 -4.08
N ALA A 61 -1.99 6.13 -3.32
CA ALA A 61 -2.66 5.62 -2.12
C ALA A 61 -4.17 5.44 -2.32
N LEU A 62 -4.56 5.07 -3.54
CA LEU A 62 -5.90 4.67 -3.88
C LEU A 62 -6.04 3.16 -3.76
N TYR A 63 -7.17 2.71 -3.20
CA TYR A 63 -7.54 1.31 -3.12
C TYR A 63 -8.82 1.07 -3.90
N ALA A 64 -9.08 -0.18 -4.27
CA ALA A 64 -10.30 -0.58 -4.97
C ALA A 64 -10.92 -1.80 -4.29
N GLU A 65 -12.24 -1.77 -4.12
CA GLU A 65 -13.02 -2.94 -3.75
C GLU A 65 -13.25 -3.85 -4.97
N ALA A 66 -13.71 -5.07 -4.72
CA ALA A 66 -13.92 -6.06 -5.78
C ALA A 66 -14.99 -5.66 -6.81
N ASP A 67 -15.90 -4.75 -6.43
CA ASP A 67 -16.94 -4.20 -7.31
C ASP A 67 -16.44 -3.02 -8.16
N GLY A 68 -15.19 -2.58 -7.96
CA GLY A 68 -14.59 -1.43 -8.64
C GLY A 68 -14.76 -0.10 -7.91
N SER A 69 -15.42 -0.07 -6.75
CA SER A 69 -15.52 1.13 -5.91
C SER A 69 -14.12 1.56 -5.45
N VAL A 70 -13.80 2.85 -5.62
CA VAL A 70 -12.51 3.41 -5.22
C VAL A 70 -12.60 3.94 -3.80
N VAL A 71 -11.64 3.53 -2.97
CA VAL A 71 -11.45 4.04 -1.60
C VAL A 71 -10.27 5.01 -1.62
N ASP A 72 -10.57 6.27 -1.32
CA ASP A 72 -9.60 7.36 -1.22
C ASP A 72 -9.58 7.92 0.20
N LEU A 73 -8.45 7.75 0.89
CA LEU A 73 -8.28 8.16 2.29
C LEU A 73 -7.37 9.38 2.44
N VAL A 74 -6.79 9.89 1.35
CA VAL A 74 -5.77 10.95 1.37
C VAL A 74 -6.01 12.06 0.33
N GLY A 75 -7.11 11.99 -0.42
CA GLY A 75 -7.50 12.98 -1.44
C GLY A 75 -6.80 12.79 -2.78
N GLY A 76 -6.43 11.55 -3.12
CA GLY A 76 -5.78 11.22 -4.39
C GLY A 76 -6.64 11.48 -5.63
N ILE A 77 -7.96 11.26 -5.56
CA ILE A 77 -8.86 11.48 -6.71
C ILE A 77 -8.87 12.96 -7.10
N SER A 78 -9.05 13.86 -6.14
CA SER A 78 -9.02 15.31 -6.36
C SER A 78 -7.68 15.77 -6.94
N ASP A 79 -6.57 15.19 -6.49
CA ASP A 79 -5.24 15.48 -7.01
C ASP A 79 -5.07 14.96 -8.46
N ILE A 80 -5.62 13.80 -8.82
CA ILE A 80 -5.65 13.30 -10.20
C ILE A 80 -6.45 14.23 -11.11
N GLU A 81 -7.65 14.64 -10.70
CA GLU A 81 -8.51 15.56 -11.47
C GLU A 81 -7.82 16.91 -11.70
N ALA A 82 -7.12 17.41 -10.68
CA ALA A 82 -6.31 18.63 -10.75
C ALA A 82 -4.95 18.45 -11.44
N ARG A 83 -4.59 17.23 -11.87
CA ARG A 83 -3.27 16.86 -12.42
C ARG A 83 -2.11 17.29 -11.52
N ARG A 84 -2.28 17.10 -10.22
CA ARG A 84 -1.35 17.51 -9.16
C ARG A 84 -0.64 16.29 -8.58
N LEU A 85 0.68 16.36 -8.50
CA LEU A 85 1.48 15.40 -7.73
C LEU A 85 1.72 15.98 -6.33
N ARG A 86 1.19 15.34 -5.30
CA ARG A 86 1.26 15.80 -3.90
C ARG A 86 1.69 14.67 -2.99
N PHE A 87 2.65 14.93 -2.11
CA PHE A 87 3.07 14.00 -1.08
C PHE A 87 1.98 13.79 -0.03
N ILE A 88 1.97 12.61 0.58
CA ILE A 88 1.13 12.31 1.73
C ILE A 88 1.85 12.71 3.01
N GLY A 89 1.21 13.56 3.81
CA GLY A 89 1.80 14.14 5.01
C GLY A 89 2.74 15.30 4.68
N ASP A 90 3.66 15.59 5.60
CA ASP A 90 4.69 16.62 5.42
C ASP A 90 5.84 16.08 4.56
N PRO A 91 6.13 16.67 3.38
CA PRO A 91 7.26 16.27 2.54
C PRO A 91 8.62 16.40 3.23
N GLU A 92 8.77 17.35 4.17
CA GLU A 92 10.03 17.58 4.88
C GLU A 92 10.28 16.56 6.00
N ALA A 93 9.23 15.83 6.42
CA ALA A 93 9.30 14.80 7.45
C ALA A 93 9.54 13.37 6.89
N ARG A 94 9.77 13.24 5.57
CA ARG A 94 9.91 11.96 4.85
C ARG A 94 11.35 11.63 4.48
#